data_AF-A0A1J5SKJ3-F1
#
_entry.id   AF-A0A1J5SKJ3-F1
#
_cell.length_a   1.000
_cell.length_b   1.000
_cell.length_c   1.000
_cell.angle_alpha   90.00
_cell.angle_beta   90.00
_cell.angle_gamma   90.00
#
_symmetry.space_group_name_H-M   'P 1'
#
loop_
_entity.id
_entity.type
_entity.pdbx_description
1 polymer ?
#
loop_
_entity_poly.entity_id
_entity_poly.type
_entity_poly.pdbx_seq_one_letter_code
_entity_poly.pdbx_strand_id
1 'polypeptide(L)'
;MQNSKPVINRNTRSRSRKAWRLFVEYALITFVFSSVVALLASTSHLLGQFEYRQSVLILNREGCAHLRQLGIAPLPQPEADTCRVQLGFRPNLLDDGGRIMIGEGTARIPEHQLVVSMPMPDQPWTPHQWFLIAWEVVCVLLVPFSVRLTVRHLQREDHHGH
;
A
#
# COMPACT_ATOMS: atom_id res chain seq x y z
N MET A 1 68.33 -5.39 4.46
CA MET A 1 66.95 -4.94 4.15
C MET A 1 66.25 -6.02 3.35
N GLN A 2 65.47 -6.89 4.01
CA GLN A 2 64.74 -7.97 3.36
C GLN A 2 63.35 -7.46 2.97
N ASN A 3 63.11 -7.39 1.66
CA ASN A 3 61.87 -6.88 1.08
C ASN A 3 60.87 -8.05 0.96
N SER A 4 60.13 -8.32 2.03
CA SER A 4 59.11 -9.37 2.07
C SER A 4 57.83 -8.88 1.37
N LYS A 5 57.73 -9.17 0.06
CA LYS A 5 56.47 -9.03 -0.67
C LYS A 5 55.43 -9.95 -0.04
N PRO A 6 54.21 -9.47 0.29
CA PRO A 6 53.17 -10.33 0.82
C PRO A 6 52.72 -11.28 -0.28
N VAL A 7 52.98 -12.58 -0.08
CA VAL A 7 52.40 -13.66 -0.89
C VAL A 7 50.91 -13.72 -0.53
N ILE A 8 50.12 -12.90 -1.21
CA ILE A 8 48.67 -12.91 -1.08
C ILE A 8 48.19 -14.26 -1.58
N ASN A 9 47.81 -15.13 -0.63
CA ASN A 9 47.30 -16.47 -0.88
C ASN A 9 46.12 -16.39 -1.87
N ARG A 10 46.29 -16.92 -3.09
CA ARG A 10 45.24 -16.95 -4.13
C ARG A 10 43.94 -17.58 -3.61
N ASN A 11 44.02 -18.44 -2.60
CA ASN A 11 42.88 -19.14 -2.02
C ASN A 11 41.99 -18.23 -1.14
N THR A 12 42.55 -17.21 -0.48
CA THR A 12 41.75 -16.21 0.27
C THR A 12 41.08 -15.20 -0.67
N ARG A 13 41.76 -14.84 -1.77
CA ARG A 13 41.21 -13.95 -2.80
C ARG A 13 40.02 -14.57 -3.55
N SER A 14 40.04 -15.89 -3.78
CA SER A 14 38.93 -16.61 -4.42
C SER A 14 37.72 -16.77 -3.49
N ARG A 15 37.94 -17.07 -2.19
CA ARG A 15 36.88 -17.14 -1.17
C ARG A 15 36.21 -15.79 -0.93
N SER A 16 37.00 -14.71 -0.84
CA SER A 16 36.50 -13.35 -0.70
C SER A 16 35.59 -12.96 -1.87
N ARG A 17 35.98 -13.27 -3.12
CA ARG A 17 35.14 -13.00 -4.30
C ARG A 17 33.85 -13.80 -4.32
N LYS A 18 33.84 -15.06 -3.83
CA LYS A 18 32.60 -15.87 -3.72
C LYS A 18 31.67 -15.33 -2.64
N ALA A 19 32.21 -14.97 -1.47
CA ALA A 19 31.44 -14.36 -0.39
C ALA A 19 30.86 -12.99 -0.81
N TRP A 20 31.66 -12.18 -1.52
CA TRP A 20 31.21 -10.91 -2.07
C TRP A 20 30.08 -11.07 -3.09
N ARG A 21 30.17 -12.08 -3.97
CA ARG A 21 29.10 -12.37 -4.93
C ARG A 21 27.79 -12.77 -4.24
N LEU A 22 27.87 -13.66 -3.25
CA LEU A 22 26.70 -14.05 -2.45
C LEU A 22 26.09 -12.88 -1.67
N PHE A 23 26.93 -12.00 -1.13
CA PHE A 23 26.47 -10.79 -0.44
C PHE A 23 25.74 -9.84 -1.39
N VAL A 24 26.29 -9.59 -2.59
CA VAL A 24 25.66 -8.74 -3.60
C VAL A 24 24.34 -9.34 -4.08
N GLU A 25 24.29 -10.66 -4.31
CA GLU A 25 23.04 -11.35 -4.68
C GLU A 25 21.97 -11.21 -3.59
N TYR A 26 22.34 -11.44 -2.32
CA TYR A 26 21.40 -11.31 -1.21
C TYR A 26 20.92 -9.87 -1.05
N ALA A 27 21.84 -8.90 -1.12
CA ALA A 27 21.52 -7.47 -1.03
C ALA A 27 20.60 -7.02 -2.17
N LEU A 28 20.81 -7.51 -3.40
CA LEU A 28 19.95 -7.19 -4.54
C LEU A 28 18.54 -7.78 -4.34
N ILE A 29 18.44 -9.03 -3.88
CA ILE A 29 17.14 -9.65 -3.56
C ILE A 29 16.42 -8.87 -2.46
N THR A 30 17.10 -8.50 -1.38
CA THR A 30 16.51 -7.72 -0.27
C THR A 30 16.09 -6.33 -0.72
N PHE A 31 16.89 -5.66 -1.55
CA PHE A 31 16.58 -4.33 -2.08
C PHE A 31 15.34 -4.36 -2.98
N VAL A 32 15.28 -5.32 -3.90
CA VAL A 32 14.12 -5.50 -4.78
C VAL A 32 12.87 -5.87 -3.97
N PHE A 33 12.99 -6.78 -3.01
CA PHE A 33 11.88 -7.13 -2.12
C PHE A 33 11.37 -5.92 -1.33
N SER A 34 12.28 -5.14 -0.74
CA SER A 34 11.92 -3.93 0.03
C SER A 34 11.28 -2.87 -0.87
N SER A 35 11.77 -2.70 -2.09
CA SER A 35 11.22 -1.75 -3.06
C SER A 35 9.82 -2.14 -3.51
N VAL A 36 9.57 -3.44 -3.74
CA VAL A 36 8.23 -3.96 -4.06
C VAL A 36 7.30 -3.72 -2.87
N VAL A 37 7.67 -4.11 -1.65
CA VAL A 37 6.83 -3.89 -0.46
C VAL A 37 6.53 -2.40 -0.25
N ALA A 38 7.51 -1.51 -0.43
CA ALA A 38 7.31 -0.07 -0.30
C ALA A 38 6.35 0.49 -1.36
N LEU A 39 6.49 0.06 -2.61
CA LEU A 39 5.60 0.45 -3.71
C LEU A 39 4.17 -0.03 -3.43
N LEU A 40 4.01 -1.25 -2.93
CA LEU A 40 2.72 -1.85 -2.61
C LEU A 40 2.04 -1.19 -1.40
N ALA A 41 2.78 -0.91 -0.33
CA ALA A 41 2.28 -0.17 0.82
C ALA A 41 1.80 1.24 0.40
N SER A 42 2.53 1.89 -0.50
CA SER A 42 2.14 3.19 -1.05
C SER A 42 0.89 3.08 -1.92
N THR A 43 0.81 2.05 -2.77
CA THR A 43 -0.32 1.87 -3.70
C THR A 43 -1.61 1.48 -2.97
N SER A 44 -1.53 0.59 -1.97
CA SER A 44 -2.66 0.22 -1.11
C SER A 44 -3.13 1.38 -0.23
N HIS A 45 -2.21 2.19 0.29
CA HIS A 45 -2.56 3.42 1.01
C HIS A 45 -3.31 4.41 0.10
N LEU A 46 -2.82 4.63 -1.12
CA LEU A 46 -3.48 5.48 -2.11
C LEU A 46 -4.85 4.92 -2.48
N LEU A 47 -4.95 3.65 -2.86
CA LEU A 47 -6.22 3.01 -3.23
C LEU A 47 -7.24 3.03 -2.09
N GLY A 48 -6.79 2.89 -0.85
CA GLY A 48 -7.63 3.04 0.34
C GLY A 48 -8.27 4.42 0.48
N GLN A 49 -7.65 5.47 -0.08
CA GLN A 49 -8.22 6.83 -0.13
C GLN A 49 -9.21 7.02 -1.29
N PHE A 50 -9.19 6.15 -2.31
CA PHE A 50 -10.07 6.26 -3.48
C PHE A 50 -11.38 5.46 -3.33
N GLU A 51 -11.45 4.52 -2.40
CA GLU A 51 -12.63 3.66 -2.19
C GLU A 51 -13.63 4.27 -1.20
N TYR A 52 -14.92 4.10 -1.49
CA TYR A 52 -15.97 4.41 -0.52
C TYR A 52 -15.94 3.38 0.60
N ARG A 53 -15.64 3.83 1.82
CA ARG A 53 -15.71 2.99 3.01
C ARG A 53 -16.96 3.31 3.81
N GLN A 54 -17.61 2.29 4.34
CA GLN A 54 -18.65 2.51 5.34
C GLN A 54 -18.03 3.26 6.51
N SER A 55 -18.54 4.46 6.72
CA SER A 55 -18.04 5.38 7.73
C SER A 55 -19.21 5.95 8.49
N VAL A 56 -19.00 6.13 9.79
CA VAL A 56 -19.87 6.92 10.64
C VAL A 56 -19.52 8.39 10.39
N LEU A 57 -20.47 9.15 9.87
CA LEU A 57 -20.34 10.58 9.71
C LEU A 57 -21.17 11.27 10.78
N ILE A 58 -20.55 12.25 11.45
CA ILE A 58 -21.22 13.17 12.36
C ILE A 58 -21.22 14.53 11.65
N LEU A 59 -22.41 15.06 11.44
CA LEU A 59 -22.63 16.32 10.74
C LEU A 59 -23.25 17.34 11.67
N ASN A 60 -22.99 18.61 11.37
CA ASN A 60 -23.66 19.72 12.04
C ASN A 60 -25.10 19.87 11.53
N ARG A 61 -25.85 20.80 12.13
CA ARG A 61 -27.25 21.08 11.79
C ARG A 61 -27.51 21.32 10.29
N GLU A 62 -26.61 22.02 9.60
CA GLU A 62 -26.71 22.29 8.17
C GLU A 62 -26.53 21.02 7.34
N GLY A 63 -25.52 20.21 7.65
CA GLY A 63 -25.30 18.91 7.03
C GLY A 63 -26.47 17.95 7.28
N CYS A 64 -27.06 17.98 8.47
CA CYS A 64 -28.26 17.20 8.79
C CYS A 64 -29.48 17.60 7.96
N ALA A 65 -29.69 18.91 7.75
CA ALA A 65 -30.73 19.42 6.87
C ALA A 65 -30.47 19.01 5.42
N HIS A 66 -29.22 19.07 4.97
CA HIS A 66 -28.82 18.67 3.63
C HIS A 66 -29.05 17.17 3.38
N LEU A 67 -28.69 16.30 4.32
CA LEU A 67 -28.96 14.87 4.20
C LEU A 67 -30.46 14.55 4.14
N ARG A 68 -31.28 15.26 4.91
CA ARG A 68 -32.75 15.11 4.86
C ARG A 68 -33.32 15.51 3.50
N GLN A 69 -32.78 16.55 2.87
CA GLN A 69 -33.16 16.94 1.50
C GLN A 69 -32.81 15.85 0.47
N LEU A 70 -31.72 15.12 0.73
CA LEU A 70 -31.30 13.98 -0.08
C LEU A 70 -32.08 12.68 0.24
N GLY A 71 -33.09 12.74 1.12
CA GLY A 71 -33.92 11.60 1.49
C GLY A 71 -33.27 10.65 2.51
N ILE A 72 -32.13 11.03 3.09
CA ILE A 72 -31.45 10.25 4.12
C ILE A 72 -31.98 10.70 5.49
N ALA A 73 -32.38 9.75 6.32
CA ALA A 73 -32.84 10.02 7.69
C ALA A 73 -31.67 9.84 8.68
N PRO A 74 -30.92 10.90 9.04
CA PRO A 74 -29.84 10.79 10.01
C PRO A 74 -30.40 10.65 11.43
N LEU A 75 -29.68 9.91 12.29
CA LEU A 75 -30.03 9.76 13.70
C LEU A 75 -29.56 10.99 14.48
N PRO A 76 -30.39 11.60 15.33
CA PRO A 76 -29.95 12.71 16.17
C PRO A 76 -28.92 12.22 17.19
N GLN A 77 -27.87 13.03 17.43
CA GLN A 77 -26.92 12.78 18.52
C GLN A 77 -27.26 13.66 19.74
N PRO A 78 -26.99 13.19 20.96
CA PRO A 78 -27.30 13.93 22.19
C PRO A 78 -26.42 15.17 22.39
N GLU A 79 -25.29 15.27 21.68
CA GLU A 79 -24.38 16.39 21.73
C GLU A 79 -24.76 17.44 20.69
N ALA A 80 -25.34 18.55 21.18
CA ALA A 80 -25.50 19.85 20.50
C ALA A 80 -25.76 19.84 18.99
N ASP A 81 -27.03 19.79 18.56
CA ASP A 81 -27.47 20.06 17.18
C ASP A 81 -26.75 19.26 16.07
N THR A 82 -26.11 18.14 16.42
CA THR A 82 -25.46 17.22 15.46
C THR A 82 -26.35 16.02 15.13
N CYS A 83 -26.03 15.38 14.00
CA CYS A 83 -26.61 14.10 13.65
C CYS A 83 -25.56 13.13 13.15
N ARG A 84 -25.86 11.85 13.33
CA ARG A 84 -25.03 10.73 12.93
C ARG A 84 -25.69 9.98 11.78
N VAL A 85 -24.87 9.57 10.82
CA VAL A 85 -25.30 8.71 9.72
C VAL A 85 -24.22 7.69 9.39
N GLN A 86 -24.61 6.52 8.90
CA GLN A 86 -23.68 5.48 8.45
C GLN A 86 -23.85 5.33 6.94
N LEU A 87 -22.85 5.75 6.18
CA LEU A 87 -22.89 5.81 4.71
C LEU A 87 -21.53 5.39 4.15
N GLY A 88 -21.50 5.01 2.87
CA GLY A 88 -20.25 4.97 2.12
C GLY A 88 -19.71 6.39 1.98
N PHE A 89 -18.58 6.68 2.62
CA PHE A 89 -17.91 7.98 2.57
C PHE A 89 -16.54 7.84 1.94
N ARG A 90 -16.19 8.84 1.14
CA ARG A 90 -14.87 8.99 0.56
C ARG A 90 -14.36 10.40 0.89
N PRO A 91 -13.33 10.53 1.74
CA PRO A 91 -12.73 11.83 2.02
C PRO A 91 -12.09 12.39 0.76
N ASN A 92 -12.06 13.71 0.66
CA ASN A 92 -11.32 14.37 -0.40
C ASN A 92 -9.84 14.46 -0.02
N LEU A 93 -8.95 14.52 -1.02
CA LEU A 93 -7.51 14.62 -0.77
C LEU A 93 -7.04 16.05 -0.45
N LEU A 94 -7.89 17.05 -0.75
CA LEU A 94 -7.55 18.46 -0.72
C LEU A 94 -8.33 19.26 0.33
N ASP A 95 -9.42 18.69 0.85
CA ASP A 95 -10.27 19.32 1.86
C ASP A 95 -10.75 18.27 2.88
N ASP A 96 -11.15 18.73 4.06
CA ASP A 96 -11.72 17.88 5.11
C ASP A 96 -13.16 17.43 4.80
N GLY A 97 -13.68 17.79 3.62
CA GLY A 97 -14.95 17.33 3.10
C GLY A 97 -14.84 15.96 2.43
N GLY A 98 -15.85 15.64 1.62
CA GLY A 98 -15.81 14.40 0.86
C GLY A 98 -17.04 14.16 0.00
N ARG A 99 -17.18 12.91 -0.42
CA ARG A 99 -18.36 12.43 -1.14
C ARG A 99 -18.99 11.29 -0.37
N ILE A 100 -20.31 11.29 -0.36
CA ILE A 100 -21.11 10.17 0.12
C ILE A 100 -21.76 9.45 -1.04
N MET A 101 -21.95 8.14 -0.87
CA MET A 101 -22.70 7.29 -1.79
C MET A 101 -24.17 7.23 -1.34
N ILE A 102 -25.10 7.53 -2.24
CA ILE A 102 -26.55 7.56 -2.01
C ILE A 102 -27.24 6.74 -3.10
N GLY A 103 -27.65 5.51 -2.78
CA GLY A 103 -28.14 4.57 -3.79
C GLY A 103 -27.07 4.33 -4.87
N GLU A 104 -27.40 4.63 -6.13
CA GLU A 104 -26.43 4.58 -7.26
C GLU A 104 -25.72 5.92 -7.52
N GLY A 105 -26.11 6.99 -6.80
CA GLY A 105 -25.55 8.32 -6.95
C GLY A 105 -24.45 8.65 -5.94
N THR A 106 -23.80 9.79 -6.15
CA THR A 106 -22.86 10.37 -5.18
C THR A 106 -23.22 11.82 -4.90
N ALA A 107 -23.09 12.25 -3.65
CA ALA A 107 -23.32 13.65 -3.24
C ALA A 107 -22.08 14.18 -2.53
N ARG A 108 -21.80 15.47 -2.69
CA ARG A 108 -20.66 16.14 -2.04
C ARG A 108 -21.09 16.63 -0.65
N ILE A 109 -20.25 16.39 0.35
CA ILE A 109 -20.36 16.99 1.67
C ILE A 109 -19.24 18.02 1.81
N PRO A 110 -19.57 19.31 2.00
CA PRO A 110 -18.60 20.34 2.32
C PRO A 110 -17.93 20.10 3.68
N GLU A 111 -16.67 20.51 3.80
CA GLU A 111 -15.89 20.50 5.05
C GLU A 111 -16.66 21.09 6.24
N HIS A 112 -17.23 22.29 6.09
CA HIS A 112 -17.91 22.99 7.19
C HIS A 112 -19.16 22.26 7.72
N GLN A 113 -19.69 21.28 6.98
CA GLN A 113 -20.85 20.50 7.38
C GLN A 113 -20.47 19.19 8.09
N LEU A 114 -19.23 18.74 7.91
CA LEU A 114 -18.71 17.53 8.49
C LEU A 114 -17.99 17.87 9.80
N VAL A 115 -18.47 17.33 10.92
CA VAL A 115 -17.82 17.50 12.22
C VAL A 115 -16.79 16.40 12.42
N VAL A 116 -17.18 15.15 12.13
CA VAL A 116 -16.29 13.99 12.24
C VAL A 116 -16.63 12.94 11.19
N SER A 117 -15.62 12.30 10.61
CA SER A 117 -15.74 11.03 9.90
C SER A 117 -14.92 9.94 10.58
N MET A 118 -15.54 8.84 10.95
CA MET A 118 -14.88 7.66 11.52
C MET A 118 -15.11 6.45 10.61
N PRO A 119 -14.05 5.80 10.10
CA PRO A 119 -14.21 4.55 9.35
C PRO A 119 -14.73 3.46 10.27
N MET A 120 -15.62 2.60 9.77
CA MET A 120 -16.14 1.49 10.55
C MET A 120 -15.06 0.40 10.68
N PRO A 121 -14.77 -0.11 11.89
CA PRO A 121 -13.61 -0.98 12.14
C PRO A 121 -13.68 -2.34 11.44
N ASP A 122 -14.88 -2.88 11.19
CA ASP A 122 -15.09 -4.27 10.78
C ASP A 122 -15.62 -4.42 9.34
N GLN A 123 -15.20 -3.56 8.41
CA GLN A 123 -15.62 -3.75 7.02
C GLN A 123 -14.80 -4.86 6.35
N PRO A 124 -15.44 -5.94 5.84
CA PRO A 124 -14.73 -6.97 5.09
C PRO A 124 -14.12 -6.37 3.83
N TRP A 125 -12.94 -6.87 3.45
CA TRP A 125 -12.23 -6.38 2.27
C TRP A 125 -13.06 -6.56 1.00
N THR A 126 -13.02 -5.56 0.13
CA THR A 126 -13.75 -5.60 -1.15
C THR A 126 -13.14 -6.68 -2.07
N PRO A 127 -13.90 -7.24 -3.03
CA PRO A 127 -13.34 -8.20 -3.99
C PRO A 127 -12.14 -7.66 -4.75
N HIS A 128 -12.15 -6.35 -5.04
CA HIS A 128 -11.03 -5.65 -5.66
C HIS A 128 -9.79 -5.62 -4.76
N GLN A 129 -9.96 -5.32 -3.47
CA GLN A 129 -8.86 -5.40 -2.50
C GLN A 129 -8.29 -6.82 -2.44
N TRP A 130 -9.14 -7.85 -2.35
CA TRP A 130 -8.70 -9.24 -2.37
C TRP A 130 -7.89 -9.60 -3.62
N PHE A 131 -8.34 -9.14 -4.79
CA PHE A 131 -7.62 -9.34 -6.04
C PHE A 131 -6.24 -8.68 -6.02
N LEU A 132 -6.14 -7.44 -5.53
CA LEU A 132 -4.86 -6.75 -5.39
C LEU A 132 -3.93 -7.50 -4.46
N ILE A 133 -4.42 -7.94 -3.29
CA ILE A 133 -3.61 -8.69 -2.33
C ILE A 133 -3.14 -10.03 -2.91
N ALA A 134 -4.01 -10.74 -3.65
CA ALA A 134 -3.61 -11.96 -4.35
C ALA A 134 -2.54 -11.68 -5.41
N TRP A 135 -2.69 -10.60 -6.18
CA TRP A 135 -1.71 -10.17 -7.16
C TRP A 135 -0.37 -9.80 -6.51
N GLU A 136 -0.41 -9.13 -5.36
CA GLU A 136 0.77 -8.78 -4.57
C GLU A 136 1.55 -10.02 -4.13
N VAL A 137 0.86 -11.04 -3.61
CA VAL A 137 1.50 -12.32 -3.24
C VAL A 137 2.19 -12.96 -4.44
N VAL A 138 1.54 -12.93 -5.62
CA VAL A 138 2.13 -13.47 -6.86
C VAL A 138 3.38 -12.69 -7.27
N CYS A 139 3.34 -11.36 -7.27
CA CYS A 139 4.51 -10.53 -7.60
C CYS A 139 5.68 -10.76 -6.64
N VAL A 140 5.41 -10.84 -5.33
CA VAL A 140 6.43 -11.08 -4.31
C VAL A 140 7.12 -12.44 -4.50
N LEU A 141 6.42 -13.45 -5.02
CA LEU A 141 7.01 -14.76 -5.33
C LEU A 141 7.75 -14.80 -6.67
N LEU A 142 7.21 -14.13 -7.70
CA LEU A 142 7.77 -14.14 -9.06
C LEU A 142 9.09 -13.37 -9.15
N VAL A 143 9.22 -12.25 -8.47
CA VAL A 143 10.41 -11.38 -8.56
C VAL A 143 11.71 -12.04 -8.06
N PRO A 144 11.78 -12.67 -6.86
CA PRO A 144 12.99 -13.39 -6.45
C PRO A 144 13.24 -14.64 -7.30
N PHE A 145 12.18 -15.25 -7.83
CA PHE A 145 12.30 -16.40 -8.73
C PHE A 145 12.93 -16.00 -10.07
N SER A 146 12.50 -14.89 -10.67
CA SER A 146 13.06 -14.38 -11.92
C SER A 146 14.53 -13.98 -11.73
N VAL A 147 14.89 -13.28 -10.65
CA VAL A 147 16.29 -12.96 -10.34
C VAL A 147 17.14 -14.22 -10.22
N ARG A 148 16.65 -15.25 -9.51
CA ARG A 148 17.37 -16.54 -9.41
C ARG A 148 17.55 -17.23 -10.76
N LEU A 149 16.53 -17.17 -11.64
CA LEU A 149 16.63 -17.74 -12.98
C LEU A 149 17.63 -16.98 -13.84
N THR A 150 17.61 -15.64 -13.83
CA THR A 150 18.54 -14.82 -14.60
C THR A 150 19.98 -15.06 -14.15
N VAL A 151 20.24 -15.13 -12.83
CA VAL A 151 21.57 -15.44 -12.30
C VAL A 151 22.04 -16.83 -12.75
N ARG A 152 21.16 -17.85 -12.68
CA ARG A 152 21.50 -19.20 -13.16
C ARG A 152 21.77 -19.23 -14.66
N HIS A 153 21.03 -18.46 -15.45
CA HIS A 153 21.24 -18.38 -16.89
C HIS A 153 22.59 -17.73 -17.22
N LEU A 154 22.91 -16.62 -16.57
CA LEU A 154 24.19 -15.90 -16.75
C LEU A 154 25.39 -16.79 -16.37
N GLN A 155 25.28 -17.57 -15.29
CA GLN A 155 26.31 -18.53 -14.89
C GLN A 155 26.53 -19.66 -15.90
N ARG A 156 25.50 -20.03 -16.67
CA ARG A 156 25.58 -21.09 -17.68
C ARG A 156 26.31 -20.62 -18.93
N GLU A 157 26.09 -19.39 -19.35
CA GLU A 157 26.78 -18.79 -20.49
C GLU A 157 28.29 -18.61 -20.21
N ASP A 158 28.64 -18.18 -19.00
CA ASP A 158 30.05 -18.02 -18.56
C ASP A 158 30.84 -19.35 -18.53
N HIS A 159 30.16 -20.49 -18.48
CA HIS A 159 30.80 -21.82 -18.50
C HIS A 159 30.98 -22.42 -19.90
N HIS A 160 30.34 -21.85 -20.94
CA HIS A 160 30.51 -22.32 -22.32
C HIS A 160 31.40 -21.41 -23.18
N GLY A 161 31.92 -20.31 -22.62
CA GLY A 161 32.84 -19.38 -23.29
C GLY A 161 34.33 -19.64 -23.07
N HIS A 162 34.72 -20.81 -22.53
CA HIS A 162 36.12 -21.19 -22.31
C HIS A 162 36.53 -22.39 -23.15
#